data_AF-A0A958UMH4-F1
#
_entry.id   AF-A0A958UMH4-F1
#
_cell.length_a   1.000
_cell.length_b   1.000
_cell.length_c   1.000
_cell.angle_alpha   90.00
_cell.angle_beta   90.00
_cell.angle_gamma   90.00
#
_symmetry.space_group_name_H-M   'P 1'
#
loop_
_entity.id
_entity.type
_entity.pdbx_description
1 polymer ?
#
loop_
_entity_poly.entity_id
_entity_poly.type
_entity_poly.pdbx_seq_one_letter_code
_entity_poly.pdbx_strand_id
1 'polypeptide(L)'
;MMAIGIEPTFFLILLFVVAFLYSSVGHGGASGYLALMAIFGIMAPSMMKSSALIMNIFVSSISFFHYYRSGNFRWKLFLPFAIASIPLAFIGGYIILDTLIYKKILG
;
A
#
# COMPACT_ATOMS: atom_id res chain seq x y z
N MET A 1 -4.50 -22.77 -19.69
CA MET A 1 -4.21 -21.58 -18.86
C MET A 1 -2.71 -21.59 -18.63
N MET A 2 -1.97 -20.92 -19.50
CA MET A 2 -0.51 -21.03 -19.58
C MET A 2 0.08 -20.29 -18.39
N ALA A 3 0.54 -21.05 -17.40
CA ALA A 3 1.42 -20.55 -16.36
C ALA A 3 2.61 -19.93 -17.09
N ILE A 4 2.65 -18.60 -17.16
CA ILE A 4 3.88 -17.90 -17.53
C ILE A 4 4.91 -18.46 -16.55
N GLY A 5 5.95 -19.11 -17.06
CA GLY A 5 7.04 -19.69 -16.30
C GLY A 5 7.87 -18.58 -15.65
N ILE A 6 7.23 -17.82 -14.78
CA ILE A 6 7.87 -16.83 -13.95
C ILE A 6 8.23 -17.57 -12.69
N GLU A 7 9.52 -17.84 -12.56
CA GLU A 7 10.08 -18.30 -11.30
C GLU A 7 9.62 -17.36 -10.18
N PRO A 8 9.03 -17.86 -9.07
CA PRO A 8 8.57 -17.03 -7.96
C PRO A 8 9.67 -16.09 -7.44
N THR A 9 10.93 -16.46 -7.66
CA THR A 9 12.12 -15.64 -7.45
C THR A 9 12.08 -14.29 -8.19
N PHE A 10 11.67 -14.25 -9.46
CA PHE A 10 11.63 -13.02 -10.24
C PHE A 10 10.55 -12.05 -9.72
N PHE A 11 9.39 -12.59 -9.32
CA PHE A 11 8.35 -11.81 -8.64
C PHE A 11 8.88 -11.19 -7.35
N LEU A 12 9.58 -11.97 -6.51
CA LEU A 12 10.14 -11.49 -5.25
C LEU A 12 11.19 -10.39 -5.46
N ILE A 13 12.03 -10.52 -6.49
CA ILE A 13 13.02 -9.48 -6.83
C ILE A 13 12.30 -8.18 -7.21
N LEU A 14 11.29 -8.24 -8.08
CA LEU A 14 10.54 -7.04 -8.47
C LEU A 14 9.78 -6.43 -7.30
N LEU A 15 9.15 -7.27 -6.46
CA LEU A 15 8.47 -6.82 -5.26
C LEU A 15 9.43 -6.08 -4.32
N PHE A 16 10.63 -6.62 -4.14
CA PHE A 16 11.70 -5.99 -3.37
C PHE A 16 12.13 -4.64 -3.96
N VAL A 17 12.35 -4.57 -5.28
CA VAL A 17 12.70 -3.32 -5.97
C VAL A 17 11.62 -2.27 -5.79
N VAL A 18 10.34 -2.62 -5.98
CA VAL A 18 9.23 -1.69 -5.77
C VAL A 18 9.17 -1.22 -4.32
N ALA A 19 9.27 -2.14 -3.35
CA ALA A 19 9.27 -1.79 -1.93
C ALA A 19 10.42 -0.85 -1.55
N PHE A 20 11.63 -1.09 -2.10
CA PHE A 20 12.79 -0.24 -1.89
C PHE A 20 12.62 1.15 -2.48
N LEU A 21 12.10 1.26 -3.72
CA LEU A 21 11.90 2.56 -4.38
C LEU A 21 10.84 3.40 -3.65
N TYR A 22 9.73 2.77 -3.25
CA TYR A 22 8.67 3.46 -2.51
C TYR A 22 9.13 3.91 -1.12
N SER A 23 9.88 3.07 -0.38
CA SER A 23 10.41 3.46 0.93
C SER A 23 11.45 4.57 0.85
N SER A 24 12.25 4.59 -0.21
CA SER A 24 13.28 5.62 -0.43
C SER A 24 12.70 7.03 -0.51
N VAL A 25 11.46 7.16 -1.02
CA VAL A 25 10.70 8.42 -1.05
C VAL A 25 9.72 8.57 0.13
N GLY A 26 9.70 7.61 1.06
CA GLY A 26 8.86 7.61 2.25
C GLY A 26 7.40 7.18 2.04
N HIS A 27 7.07 6.53 0.92
CA HIS A 27 5.74 6.03 0.61
C HIS A 27 5.62 4.51 0.84
N GLY A 28 4.41 4.03 1.11
CA GLY A 28 4.17 2.62 1.41
C GLY A 28 4.07 1.66 0.21
N GLY A 29 3.83 2.15 -1.01
CA GLY A 29 3.88 1.33 -2.24
C GLY A 29 2.68 0.45 -2.58
N ALA A 30 1.54 0.60 -1.90
CA ALA A 30 0.35 -0.25 -2.09
C ALA A 30 -0.07 -0.50 -3.56
N SER A 31 -0.10 0.54 -4.40
CA SER A 31 -0.48 0.40 -5.81
C SER A 31 0.51 -0.44 -6.62
N GLY A 32 1.83 -0.30 -6.35
CA GLY A 32 2.88 -1.06 -7.01
C GLY A 32 2.79 -2.57 -6.70
N TYR A 33 2.52 -2.91 -5.44
CA TYR A 33 2.36 -4.32 -5.04
C TYR A 33 1.10 -4.94 -5.67
N LEU A 34 -0.02 -4.22 -5.68
CA LEU A 34 -1.25 -4.67 -6.32
C LEU A 34 -1.06 -4.88 -7.83
N ALA A 35 -0.34 -3.96 -8.49
CA ALA A 35 -0.02 -4.10 -9.91
C ALA A 35 0.85 -5.32 -10.20
N LEU A 36 1.93 -5.54 -9.43
CA LEU A 36 2.77 -6.72 -9.57
C LEU A 36 1.99 -8.02 -9.32
N MET A 37 1.19 -8.08 -8.25
CA MET A 37 0.35 -9.24 -7.97
C MET A 37 -0.68 -9.52 -9.07
N ALA A 38 -1.27 -8.46 -9.66
CA ALA A 38 -2.24 -8.60 -10.75
C ALA A 38 -1.59 -9.10 -12.05
N ILE A 39 -0.42 -8.56 -12.42
CA ILE A 39 0.30 -8.94 -13.64
C ILE A 39 0.78 -10.40 -13.56
N PHE A 40 1.28 -10.82 -12.40
CA PHE A 40 1.86 -12.15 -12.22
C PHE A 40 0.81 -13.22 -11.89
N GLY A 41 -0.38 -12.82 -11.40
CA GLY A 41 -1.49 -13.74 -11.15
C GLY A 41 -1.22 -14.82 -10.08
N ILE A 42 -0.19 -14.64 -9.24
CA ILE A 42 0.29 -15.64 -8.26
C ILE A 42 -0.66 -15.75 -7.05
N MET A 43 -1.43 -14.71 -6.76
CA MET A 43 -2.32 -14.65 -5.58
C MET A 43 -3.79 -14.56 -5.98
N ALA A 44 -4.65 -15.20 -5.19
CA ALA A 44 -6.09 -15.03 -5.31
C ALA A 44 -6.48 -13.55 -5.05
N PRO A 45 -7.44 -12.98 -5.81
CA PRO A 45 -7.87 -11.59 -5.63
C PRO A 45 -8.32 -11.23 -4.21
N SER A 46 -8.84 -12.21 -3.47
CA SER A 46 -9.23 -12.06 -2.06
C SER A 46 -8.05 -11.79 -1.12
N MET A 47 -6.85 -12.30 -1.45
CA MET A 47 -5.65 -12.16 -0.62
C MET A 47 -4.81 -10.93 -1.00
N MET A 48 -4.88 -10.50 -2.27
CA MET A 48 -4.06 -9.40 -2.80
C MET A 48 -4.17 -8.11 -1.98
N LYS A 49 -5.39 -7.70 -1.62
CA LYS A 49 -5.63 -6.46 -0.85
C LYS A 49 -4.99 -6.52 0.54
N SER A 50 -5.19 -7.62 1.26
CA SER A 50 -4.64 -7.82 2.60
C SER A 50 -3.12 -7.92 2.57
N SER A 51 -2.54 -8.65 1.60
CA SER A 51 -1.10 -8.74 1.43
C SER A 51 -0.46 -7.39 1.09
N ALA A 52 -1.07 -6.61 0.19
CA ALA A 52 -0.61 -5.26 -0.13
C ALA A 52 -0.64 -4.33 1.10
N LEU A 53 -1.68 -4.42 1.93
CA LEU A 53 -1.81 -3.64 3.15
C LEU A 53 -0.69 -3.97 4.16
N ILE A 54 -0.41 -5.25 4.38
CA ILE A 54 0.66 -5.70 5.29
C ILE A 54 2.01 -5.14 4.82
N MET A 55 2.32 -5.28 3.53
CA MET A 55 3.55 -4.74 2.95
C MET A 55 3.61 -3.21 3.10
N ASN A 56 2.50 -2.52 2.82
CA ASN A 56 2.42 -1.07 2.92
C ASN A 56 2.67 -0.58 4.35
N ILE A 57 2.11 -1.26 5.37
CA ILE A 57 2.35 -0.95 6.78
C ILE A 57 3.82 -1.18 7.12
N PHE A 58 4.40 -2.30 6.73
CA PHE A 58 5.79 -2.64 7.02
C PHE A 58 6.77 -1.60 6.45
N VAL A 59 6.66 -1.32 5.14
CA VAL A 59 7.54 -0.40 4.41
C VAL A 59 7.37 1.05 4.86
N SER A 60 6.13 1.48 5.11
CA SER A 60 5.86 2.82 5.65
C SER A 60 6.39 2.96 7.08
N SER A 61 6.32 1.91 7.90
CA SER A 61 6.83 1.93 9.27
C SER A 61 8.34 2.11 9.32
N ILE A 62 9.08 1.48 8.39
CA ILE A 62 10.53 1.70 8.25
C ILE A 62 10.81 3.17 7.94
N SER A 63 10.14 3.72 6.93
CA SER A 63 10.28 5.12 6.52
C SER A 63 9.93 6.08 7.67
N PHE A 64 8.84 5.80 8.38
CA PHE A 64 8.40 6.54 9.55
C PHE A 64 9.43 6.46 10.69
N PHE A 65 10.01 5.29 10.94
CA PHE A 65 11.03 5.12 11.97
C PHE A 65 12.27 5.97 11.68
N HIS A 66 12.74 6.00 10.43
CA HIS A 66 13.82 6.88 10.01
C HIS A 66 13.46 8.35 10.20
N TYR A 67 12.25 8.75 9.81
CA TYR A 67 11.75 10.11 10.01
C TYR A 67 11.68 10.49 11.50
N TYR A 68 11.18 9.57 12.34
CA TYR A 68 11.11 9.74 13.79
C TYR A 68 12.51 9.93 14.40
N ARG A 69 13.45 9.07 14.03
CA ARG A 69 14.85 9.13 14.49
C ARG A 69 15.56 10.42 14.06
N SER A 70 15.18 11.01 12.94
CA SER A 70 15.74 12.28 12.46
C SER A 70 15.33 13.50 13.30
N GLY A 71 14.46 13.33 14.31
CA GLY A 71 14.02 14.41 15.21
C GLY A 71 12.96 15.35 14.61
N ASN A 72 12.56 15.12 13.36
CA ASN A 72 11.58 15.95 12.63
C ASN A 72 10.12 15.64 12.98
N PHE A 73 9.87 14.72 13.92
CA PHE A 73 8.52 14.28 14.25
C PHE A 73 7.82 15.18 15.28
N ARG A 74 6.69 15.77 14.88
CA ARG A 74 5.90 16.69 15.71
C ARG A 74 4.64 16.00 16.25
N TRP A 75 4.73 15.41 17.44
CA TRP A 75 3.62 14.73 18.12
C TRP A 75 2.33 15.55 18.22
N LYS A 76 2.45 16.85 18.56
CA LYS A 76 1.31 17.77 18.68
C LYS A 76 0.50 17.92 17.38
N LEU A 77 1.16 17.77 16.23
CA LEU A 77 0.50 17.83 14.93
C LEU A 77 -0.01 16.45 14.51
N PHE A 78 0.77 15.40 14.75
CA PHE A 78 0.40 14.04 14.37
C PHE A 78 -0.87 13.54 15.07
N LEU A 79 -0.98 13.75 16.38
CA LEU A 79 -2.06 13.20 17.19
C LEU A 79 -3.47 13.57 16.71
N PRO A 80 -3.80 14.86 16.45
CA PRO A 80 -5.13 15.22 15.93
C PRO A 80 -5.40 14.60 14.56
N PHE A 81 -4.41 14.53 13.67
CA PHE A 81 -4.57 13.87 12.37
C PHE A 81 -4.76 12.36 12.51
N ALA A 82 -4.02 11.68 13.37
CA ALA A 82 -4.16 10.23 13.58
C ALA A 82 -5.55 9.89 14.15
N ILE A 83 -5.99 10.61 15.19
CA ILE A 83 -7.29 10.38 15.84
C ILE A 83 -8.45 10.65 14.89
N ALA A 84 -8.35 11.68 14.04
CA ALA A 84 -9.40 11.97 13.05
C ALA A 84 -9.35 11.00 11.85
N SER A 85 -8.16 10.71 11.32
CA SER A 85 -8.00 9.96 10.06
C SER A 85 -8.33 8.48 10.20
N ILE A 86 -7.94 7.82 11.29
CA ILE A 86 -8.19 6.37 11.48
C ILE A 86 -9.69 6.02 11.42
N PRO A 87 -10.58 6.64 12.23
CA PRO A 87 -12.01 6.35 12.17
C PRO A 87 -12.65 6.81 10.86
N LEU A 88 -12.26 7.96 10.31
CA LEU A 88 -12.79 8.44 9.03
C LEU A 88 -12.39 7.54 7.87
N ALA A 89 -11.16 7.00 7.86
CA ALA A 89 -10.71 6.04 6.86
C ALA A 89 -11.47 4.71 6.98
N PHE A 90 -11.77 4.27 8.21
CA PHE A 90 -12.62 3.11 8.45
C PHE A 90 -14.03 3.33 7.90
N ILE A 91 -14.68 4.44 8.27
CA ILE A 91 -16.03 4.80 7.77
C ILE A 91 -16.02 4.88 6.24
N GLY A 92 -15.03 5.56 5.64
CA GLY A 92 -14.86 5.67 4.20
C GLY A 92 -14.67 4.31 3.51
N GLY A 93 -13.98 3.38 4.15
CA GLY A 93 -13.79 2.00 3.64
C GLY A 93 -15.07 1.16 3.61
N TYR A 94 -16.09 1.49 4.41
CA TYR A 94 -17.40 0.84 4.37
C TYR A 94 -18.31 1.37 3.25
N ILE A 95 -17.99 2.52 2.67
CA ILE A 95 -18.83 3.12 1.63
C ILE A 95 -18.63 2.30 0.34
N ILE A 96 -19.66 1.56 -0.05
CA ILE A 96 -19.71 0.88 -1.34
C ILE A 96 -20.11 1.92 -2.39
N LEU A 97 -19.13 2.39 -3.16
CA LEU A 97 -19.36 3.37 -4.23
C LEU A 97 -19.87 2.68 -5.49
N ASP A 98 -20.94 3.23 -6.07
CA ASP A 98 -21.35 2.89 -7.42
C ASP A 98 -20.25 3.27 -8.42
N THR A 99 -20.00 2.39 -9.40
CA THR A 99 -18.86 2.53 -10.31
C THR A 99 -18.97 3.76 -11.22
N LEU A 100 -20.19 4.24 -11.51
CA LEU A 100 -20.42 5.47 -12.28
C LEU A 100 -20.11 6.70 -11.44
N ILE A 101 -20.52 6.71 -10.17
CA ILE A 101 -20.25 7.81 -9.25
C ILE A 101 -18.75 7.89 -8.96
N TYR A 102 -18.10 6.75 -8.72
CA TYR A 102 -16.67 6.67 -8.48
C TYR A 102 -15.85 7.29 -9.62
N LYS A 103 -16.16 6.93 -10.88
CA LYS A 103 -15.46 7.48 -12.05
C LYS A 103 -15.66 8.99 -12.20
N LYS A 104 -16.88 9.50 -11.99
CA LYS A 104 -17.16 10.94 -12.10
C LYS A 104 -16.44 11.79 -11.06
N ILE A 105 -16.27 11.27 -9.84
CA ILE A 105 -15.58 12.00 -8.76
C ILE A 105 -14.06 11.97 -8.95
N LEU A 106 -13.52 10.84 -9.41
CA LEU A 106 -12.08 10.68 -9.59
C LEU A 106 -11.53 11.39 -10.85
N GLY A 107 -12.39 11.63 -11.84
CA GLY A 107 -12.03 12.16 -13.16
C GLY A 107 -11.85 11.05 -14.19
#